data_AF-A0A149VCR4-F1
#
_entry.id   AF-A0A149VCR4-F1
#
_cell.length_a   1.000
_cell.length_b   1.000
_cell.length_c   1.000
_cell.angle_alpha   90.00
_cell.angle_beta   90.00
_cell.angle_gamma   90.00
#
_symmetry.space_group_name_H-M   'P 1'
#
loop_
_entity.id
_entity.type
_entity.pdbx_description
1 polymer ?
#
loop_
_entity_poly.entity_id
_entity_poly.type
_entity_poly.pdbx_seq_one_letter_code
_entity_poly.pdbx_strand_id
1 'polypeptide(L)'
;MPEDPLLPPPAHAPGLEDLHAGLHDVLRLIEIEHALLRGRLESLKADSEGARLLEGVMVLGAVLQQRMAGLLQICRDIGRL
;
A
#
# COMPACT_ATOMS: atom_id res chain seq x y z
N MET A 1 31.20 -23.76 -31.18
CA MET A 1 30.44 -23.23 -30.03
C MET A 1 29.07 -22.87 -30.57
N PRO A 2 27.99 -23.62 -30.31
CA PRO A 2 26.68 -23.21 -30.76
C PRO A 2 26.20 -22.08 -29.85
N GLU A 3 25.70 -21.03 -30.49
CA GLU A 3 25.25 -19.80 -29.86
C GLU A 3 24.00 -20.08 -29.03
N ASP A 4 24.01 -19.66 -27.77
CA ASP A 4 22.82 -19.70 -26.91
C ASP A 4 21.69 -18.92 -27.60
N PRO A 5 20.50 -19.51 -27.80
CA PRO A 5 19.37 -18.76 -28.33
C PRO A 5 19.07 -17.63 -27.35
N LEU A 6 19.22 -16.40 -27.81
CA LEU A 6 18.83 -15.19 -27.09
C LEU A 6 17.41 -15.39 -26.55
N LEU A 7 17.32 -15.64 -25.24
CA LEU A 7 16.04 -15.70 -24.53
C LEU A 7 15.29 -14.40 -24.85
N PRO A 8 14.01 -14.46 -25.27
CA PRO A 8 13.24 -13.25 -25.46
C PRO A 8 13.28 -12.44 -24.15
N PRO A 9 13.37 -11.09 -24.22
CA PRO A 9 13.36 -10.27 -23.03
C PRO A 9 12.12 -10.62 -22.19
N PRO A 10 12.22 -10.65 -20.85
CA PRO A 10 11.09 -11.00 -20.00
C PRO A 10 9.92 -10.10 -20.37
N ALA A 11 8.80 -10.73 -20.73
CA ALA A 11 7.59 -10.03 -21.11
C ALA A 11 7.22 -9.07 -19.97
N HIS A 12 7.40 -7.76 -20.20
CA HIS A 12 6.92 -6.74 -19.29
C HIS A 12 5.41 -6.89 -19.25
N ALA A 13 4.87 -7.26 -18.09
CA ALA A 13 3.43 -7.38 -17.88
C ALA A 13 2.90 -5.96 -17.63
N PRO A 14 2.31 -5.27 -18.63
CA PRO A 14 2.02 -3.83 -18.52
C PRO A 14 1.03 -3.55 -17.38
N GLY A 15 0.08 -4.46 -17.16
CA GLY A 15 -0.87 -4.36 -16.06
C GLY A 15 -0.25 -4.50 -14.66
N LEU A 16 0.98 -5.03 -14.54
CA LEU A 16 1.68 -5.14 -13.25
C LEU A 16 2.29 -3.80 -12.83
N GLU A 17 2.79 -3.01 -13.79
CA GLU A 17 3.30 -1.66 -13.55
C GLU A 17 2.15 -0.73 -13.13
N ASP A 18 1.02 -0.78 -13.86
CA ASP A 18 -0.18 -0.01 -13.52
C ASP A 18 -0.73 -0.41 -12.15
N LEU A 19 -0.74 -1.71 -11.81
CA LEU A 19 -1.13 -2.18 -10.50
C LEU A 19 -0.16 -1.70 -9.40
N HIS A 20 1.15 -1.73 -9.65
CA HIS A 20 2.15 -1.25 -8.72
C HIS A 20 1.96 0.25 -8.43
N ALA A 21 1.77 1.06 -9.48
CA ALA A 21 1.50 2.49 -9.35
C ALA A 21 0.20 2.74 -8.56
N GLY A 22 -0.89 2.04 -8.90
CA GLY A 22 -2.16 2.17 -8.19
C GLY A 22 -2.08 1.77 -6.72
N LEU A 23 -1.33 0.72 -6.38
CA LEU A 23 -1.11 0.32 -4.99
C LEU A 23 -0.27 1.36 -4.22
N HIS A 24 0.73 1.96 -4.88
CA HIS A 24 1.52 3.03 -4.28
C HIS A 24 0.66 4.27 -3.98
N ASP A 25 -0.23 4.65 -4.91
CA ASP A 25 -1.17 5.76 -4.72
C ASP A 25 -2.15 5.49 -3.58
N VAL A 26 -2.70 4.28 -3.49
CA VAL A 26 -3.58 3.88 -2.39
C VAL A 26 -2.85 3.93 -1.04
N LEU A 27 -1.61 3.44 -0.96
CA LEU A 27 -0.81 3.54 0.26
C LEU A 27 -0.61 5.00 0.68
N ARG A 28 -0.35 5.88 -0.28
CA ARG A 28 -0.20 7.32 -0.01
C ARG A 28 -1.49 7.94 0.52
N LEU A 29 -2.65 7.52 0.02
CA LEU A 29 -3.94 7.97 0.53
C LEU A 29 -4.19 7.50 1.97
N ILE A 30 -3.82 6.26 2.30
CA ILE A 30 -3.96 5.73 3.68
C ILE A 30 -3.07 6.51 4.66
N GLU A 31 -1.86 6.91 4.25
CA GLU A 31 -0.97 7.75 5.07
C GLU A 31 -1.59 9.13 5.36
N ILE A 32 -2.18 9.75 4.33
CA ILE A 32 -2.86 11.05 4.46
C ILE A 32 -4.08 10.91 5.38
N GLU A 33 -4.89 9.87 5.19
CA GLU A 33 -6.03 9.57 6.05
C GLU A 33 -5.58 9.42 7.51
N HIS A 34 -4.53 8.65 7.78
CA HIS A 34 -3.99 8.49 9.14
C HIS A 34 -3.58 9.81 9.77
N ALA A 35 -2.94 10.70 9.03
CA ALA A 35 -2.56 12.02 9.53
C ALA A 35 -3.80 12.86 9.90
N LEU A 36 -4.85 12.81 9.07
CA LEU A 36 -6.12 13.51 9.33
C LEU A 36 -6.86 12.93 10.54
N LEU A 37 -6.95 11.59 10.62
CA LEU A 37 -7.59 10.91 11.74
C LEU A 37 -6.84 11.17 13.05
N ARG A 38 -5.50 11.21 13.03
CA ARG A 38 -4.70 11.57 14.20
C ARG A 38 -4.98 13.00 14.67
N GLY A 39 -4.99 13.97 13.76
CA GLY A 39 -5.34 15.35 14.11
C GLY A 39 -6.77 15.47 14.65
N ARG A 40 -7.70 14.66 14.13
CA ARG A 40 -9.06 14.59 14.67
C ARG A 40 -9.10 14.00 16.07
N LEU A 41 -8.33 12.94 16.34
CA LEU A 41 -8.25 12.30 17.65
C LEU A 41 -7.74 13.24 18.73
N GLU A 42 -6.72 14.05 18.42
CA GLU A 42 -6.17 15.06 19.32
C GLU A 42 -7.20 16.13 19.73
N SER A 43 -8.21 16.38 18.88
CA SER A 43 -9.29 17.32 19.17
C SER A 43 -10.43 16.74 20.02
N LEU A 44 -10.46 15.42 20.22
CA LEU A 44 -11.52 14.74 20.97
C LEU A 44 -11.17 14.64 22.46
N LYS A 45 -12.20 14.60 23.30
CA LYS A 45 -12.03 14.30 24.72
C LYS A 45 -11.48 12.87 24.86
N ALA A 46 -10.39 12.72 25.62
CA ALA A 46 -9.81 11.43 25.96
C ALA A 46 -10.86 10.48 26.54
N ASP A 47 -10.77 9.19 26.17
CA ASP A 47 -11.68 8.12 26.56
C ASP A 47 -13.17 8.33 26.20
N SER A 48 -13.47 9.30 25.35
CA SER A 48 -14.80 9.40 24.75
C SER A 48 -15.04 8.22 23.82
N GLU A 49 -16.31 7.85 23.64
CA GLU A 49 -16.69 6.83 22.66
C GLU A 49 -16.20 7.17 21.25
N GLY A 50 -16.29 8.45 20.86
CA GLY A 50 -15.77 8.95 19.59
C GLY A 50 -14.26 8.77 19.43
N ALA A 51 -13.48 9.01 20.50
CA ALA A 51 -12.03 8.79 20.47
C ALA A 51 -11.69 7.29 20.30
N ARG A 52 -12.35 6.40 21.07
CA ARG A 52 -12.15 4.95 20.95
C ARG A 52 -12.54 4.40 19.58
N LEU A 53 -13.65 4.86 19.01
CA LEU A 53 -14.06 4.47 17.66
C LEU A 53 -13.02 4.92 16.61
N LEU A 54 -12.54 6.16 16.73
CA LEU A 54 -11.55 6.72 15.81
C LEU A 54 -10.20 5.97 15.90
N GLU A 55 -9.74 5.65 17.10
CA GLU A 55 -8.56 4.79 17.33
C GLU A 55 -8.75 3.42 16.67
N GLY A 56 -9.94 2.81 16.81
CA GLY A 56 -10.27 1.55 16.15
C GLY A 56 -10.17 1.64 14.62
N VAL A 57 -10.71 2.70 14.02
CA VAL A 57 -10.59 2.94 12.56
C VAL A 57 -9.13 3.10 12.14
N MET A 58 -8.33 3.84 12.90
CA MET A 58 -6.90 3.98 12.63
C MET A 58 -6.17 2.63 12.65
N VAL A 59 -6.46 1.76 13.62
CA VAL A 59 -5.88 0.41 13.66
C VAL A 59 -6.28 -0.41 12.43
N LEU A 60 -7.55 -0.34 12.00
CA LEU A 60 -8.00 -1.03 10.78
C LEU A 60 -7.27 -0.50 9.54
N GLY A 61 -7.10 0.81 9.44
CA GLY A 61 -6.33 1.43 8.37
C GLY A 61 -4.87 0.95 8.35
N ALA A 62 -4.23 0.83 9.51
CA ALA A 62 -2.84 0.34 9.61
C ALA A 62 -2.72 -1.12 9.13
N VAL A 63 -3.70 -1.96 9.45
CA VAL A 63 -3.76 -3.34 8.93
C VAL A 63 -3.92 -3.34 7.40
N LEU A 64 -4.79 -2.49 6.85
CA LEU A 64 -4.94 -2.35 5.40
C LEU A 64 -3.65 -1.88 4.73
N GLN A 65 -2.98 -0.88 5.30
CA GLN A 65 -1.69 -0.40 4.83
C GLN A 65 -0.66 -1.53 4.77
N GLN A 66 -0.55 -2.34 5.82
CA GLN A 66 0.37 -3.48 5.85
C GLN A 66 0.06 -4.51 4.76
N ARG A 67 -1.23 -4.80 4.51
CA ARG A 67 -1.65 -5.74 3.46
C ARG A 67 -1.33 -5.20 2.07
N MET A 68 -1.61 -3.93 1.79
CA MET A 68 -1.32 -3.28 0.52
C MET A 68 0.19 -3.18 0.26
N ALA A 69 0.98 -2.88 1.29
CA ALA A 69 2.44 -2.86 1.19
C ALA A 69 3.00 -4.25 0.81
N GLY A 70 2.41 -5.33 1.35
CA GLY A 70 2.73 -6.70 0.95
C GLY A 70 2.44 -6.97 -0.53
N LEU A 71 1.28 -6.52 -1.03
CA LEU A 71 0.94 -6.64 -2.45
C LEU A 71 1.89 -5.82 -3.34
N LEU A 72 2.26 -4.61 -2.93
CA LEU A 72 3.21 -3.77 -3.64
C LEU A 72 4.58 -4.46 -3.76
N GLN A 73 5.04 -5.09 -2.67
CA GLN A 73 6.28 -5.87 -2.67
C GLN A 73 6.20 -7.07 -3.63
N ILE A 74 5.08 -7.80 -3.64
CA ILE A 74 4.87 -8.90 -4.59
C ILE A 74 4.92 -8.40 -6.03
N CYS A 75 4.29 -7.25 -6.32
CA CYS A 75 4.34 -6.65 -7.66
C CYS A 75 5.79 -6.30 -8.05
N ARG A 76 6.57 -5.78 -7.10
CA ARG A 76 7.99 -5.48 -7.29
C ARG A 76 8.79 -6.75 -7.59
N ASP A 77 8.60 -7.80 -6.79
CA ASP A 77 9.35 -9.05 -6.91
C ASP A 77 9.06 -9.78 -8.24
N ILE A 78 7.79 -9.81 -8.66
CA ILE A 78 7.37 -10.44 -9.92
C ILE A 78 7.79 -9.60 -11.12
N GLY A 79 7.60 -8.28 -11.05
CA GLY A 79 7.84 -7.36 -12.15
C GLY A 79 9.30 -6.94 -12.30
N ARG A 80 10.16 -7.24 -11.31
CA ARG A 80 11.51 -6.70 -11.18
C ARG A 80 11.54 -5.17 -11.21
N LEU A 81 10.54 -4.56 -10.56
CA LEU A 81 10.34 -3.11 -10.47
C LEU A 81 11.20 -2.47 -9.36
#